data_AF-A0A928LNP9-F1
#
_entry.id   AF-A0A928LNP9-F1
#
_cell.length_a   1.000
_cell.length_b   1.000
_cell.length_c   1.000
_cell.angle_alpha   90.00
_cell.angle_beta   90.00
_cell.angle_gamma   90.00
#
_symmetry.space_group_name_H-M   'P 1'
#
loop_
_entity.id
_entity.type
_entity.pdbx_description
1 polymer ?
#
loop_
_entity_poly.entity_id
_entity_poly.type
_entity_poly.pdbx_seq_one_letter_code
_entity_poly.pdbx_strand_id
1 'polypeptide(L)'
;MKYNYKKGVLVVFVFLVVIALIITISSFVKALLGLSDDTVISMAISIVEVVGVLISLIVAVRQLSDSKEISRASFVTELNRTFTENKDNMELYTALQDCLDSKCAKENNCTEETECNLKFPKVVVSNYLTFFETIYLLEKNGAIDFEMLDDLFAYRFFLAVHSKFVQQVKLKPQPENFKNIFCLEYEWMMYRKNKAGKNDAENSVYKKNKLENLLVTEEQKEMYSKWIKECRNF
;
A
#
# COMPACT_ATOMS: atom_id res chain seq x y z
N MET A 1 18.83 10.18 7.32
CA MET A 1 18.86 11.54 6.71
C MET A 1 17.64 12.43 7.01
N LYS A 2 16.40 11.93 7.15
CA LYS A 2 15.19 12.77 7.42
C LYS A 2 15.24 13.62 8.72
N TYR A 3 16.01 13.22 9.75
CA TYR A 3 16.02 13.91 11.05
C TYR A 3 16.76 15.26 11.07
N ASN A 4 17.90 15.35 10.37
CA ASN A 4 18.70 16.59 10.35
C ASN A 4 18.03 17.72 9.55
N TYR A 5 17.19 17.36 8.57
CA TYR A 5 16.44 18.33 7.78
C TYR A 5 15.32 19.01 8.57
N LYS A 6 14.61 18.28 9.44
CA LYS A 6 13.56 18.85 10.32
C LYS A 6 14.15 19.88 11.30
N LYS A 7 15.35 19.64 11.84
CA LYS A 7 16.07 20.62 12.66
C LYS A 7 16.49 21.86 11.86
N GLY A 8 17.00 21.68 10.65
CA GLY A 8 17.42 22.80 9.81
C GLY A 8 16.29 23.78 9.48
N VAL A 9 15.11 23.26 9.13
CA VAL A 9 13.93 24.09 8.85
C VAL A 9 13.45 24.82 10.09
N LEU A 10 13.37 24.12 11.23
CA LEU A 10 12.89 24.72 12.47
C LEU A 10 13.83 25.84 12.95
N VAL A 11 15.14 25.67 12.77
CA VAL A 11 16.14 26.70 13.06
C VAL A 11 15.98 27.91 12.13
N VAL A 12 15.80 27.70 10.82
CA VAL A 12 15.56 28.78 9.85
C VAL A 12 14.25 29.52 10.15
N PHE A 13 13.19 28.80 10.51
CA PHE A 13 11.90 29.39 10.89
C PHE A 13 12.03 30.25 12.14
N VAL A 14 12.64 29.72 13.21
CA VAL A 14 12.87 30.47 14.45
C VAL A 14 13.73 31.72 14.20
N PHE A 15 14.75 31.61 13.36
CA PHE A 15 15.62 32.73 13.00
C PHE A 15 14.85 33.84 12.26
N LEU A 16 13.95 33.48 11.34
CA LEU A 16 13.12 34.45 10.60
C LEU A 16 12.08 35.13 11.49
N VAL A 17 11.47 34.41 12.42
CA VAL A 17 10.56 34.99 13.43
C VAL A 17 11.30 35.98 14.32
N VAL A 18 12.52 35.65 14.75
CA VAL A 18 13.36 36.55 15.56
C VAL A 18 13.72 37.82 14.77
N ILE A 19 14.07 37.70 13.48
CA ILE A 19 14.34 38.88 12.64
C ILE A 19 13.09 39.75 12.48
N ALA A 20 11.92 39.15 12.23
CA ALA A 20 10.66 39.90 12.12
C ALA A 20 10.32 40.65 13.42
N LEU A 21 10.54 40.02 14.58
CA LEU A 21 10.39 40.66 15.89
C LEU A 21 11.37 41.82 16.08
N ILE A 22 12.63 41.66 15.66
CA ILE A 22 13.63 42.74 15.73
C ILE A 22 13.21 43.93 14.85
N ILE A 23 12.72 43.68 13.63
CA ILE A 23 12.28 44.73 12.69
C ILE A 23 11.06 45.47 13.25
N THR A 24 10.08 44.76 13.79
CA THR A 24 8.87 45.36 14.37
C THR A 24 9.18 46.18 15.63
N ILE A 25 10.02 45.67 16.53
CA ILE A 25 10.47 46.39 17.73
C ILE A 25 11.30 47.63 17.34
N SER A 26 12.22 47.50 16.39
CA SER A 26 13.04 48.62 15.91
C SER A 26 12.17 49.72 15.29
N SER A 27 11.14 49.35 14.54
CA SER A 27 10.21 50.30 13.92
C SER A 27 9.38 51.04 14.97
N PHE A 28 8.90 50.33 16.00
CA PHE A 28 8.17 50.93 17.12
C PHE A 28 9.03 51.94 17.90
N VAL A 29 10.29 51.60 18.17
CA VAL A 29 11.24 52.49 18.87
C VAL A 29 11.54 53.75 18.05
N LYS A 30 11.71 53.63 16.73
CA LYS A 30 11.95 54.79 15.85
C LYS A 30 10.74 55.72 15.76
N ALA A 31 9.53 55.16 15.72
CA ALA A 31 8.29 55.93 15.77
C ALA A 31 8.14 56.68 17.11
N LEU A 32 8.47 56.03 18.23
CA LEU A 32 8.45 56.65 19.57
C LEU A 32 9.45 57.81 19.70
N LEU A 33 10.60 57.73 19.04
CA LEU A 33 11.66 58.74 19.08
C LEU A 33 11.54 59.83 18.01
N GLY A 34 10.53 59.77 17.12
CA GLY A 34 10.30 60.78 16.08
C GLY A 34 11.35 60.82 14.96
N LEU A 35 12.04 59.69 14.70
CA LEU A 35 13.15 59.57 13.75
C LEU A 35 12.76 58.80 12.47
N SER A 36 11.49 58.79 12.08
CA SER A 36 11.00 57.91 11.01
C SER A 36 11.37 58.42 9.61
N ASP A 37 12.07 57.57 8.86
CA ASP A 37 12.16 57.63 7.40
C ASP A 37 11.17 56.58 6.85
N ASP A 38 9.95 57.03 6.56
CA ASP A 38 8.78 56.18 6.29
C ASP A 38 9.03 55.18 5.13
N THR A 39 9.89 55.57 4.19
CA THR A 39 10.28 54.77 3.01
C THR A 39 11.05 53.50 3.37
N VAL A 40 11.98 53.58 4.33
CA VAL A 40 12.82 52.43 4.73
C VAL A 40 12.00 51.42 5.54
N ILE A 41 11.07 51.92 6.36
CA ILE A 41 10.18 51.10 7.18
C ILE A 41 9.20 50.33 6.29
N SER A 42 8.58 51.00 5.31
CA SER A 42 7.66 50.36 4.37
C SER A 42 8.34 49.24 3.54
N MET A 43 9.58 49.45 3.12
CA MET A 43 10.34 48.44 2.36
C MET A 43 10.69 47.23 3.22
N ALA A 44 11.08 47.43 4.48
CA ALA A 44 11.38 46.36 5.40
C ALA A 44 10.15 45.48 5.71
N ILE A 45 8.99 46.10 5.92
CA ILE A 45 7.72 45.38 6.14
C ILE A 45 7.38 44.52 4.91
N SER A 46 7.46 45.11 3.71
CA SER A 46 7.15 44.40 2.46
C SER A 46 8.03 43.16 2.24
N ILE A 47 9.33 43.25 2.57
CA ILE A 47 10.24 42.10 2.46
C ILE A 47 9.86 41.00 3.45
N VAL A 48 9.53 41.38 4.70
CA VAL A 48 9.11 40.43 5.73
C VAL A 48 7.81 39.72 5.34
N GLU A 49 6.84 40.43 4.76
CA GLU A 49 5.59 39.86 4.27
C GLU A 49 5.84 38.83 3.15
N VAL A 50 6.65 39.17 2.15
CA VAL A 50 7.00 38.25 1.05
C VAL A 50 7.68 36.99 1.58
N VAL A 51 8.64 37.16 2.50
CA VAL A 51 9.32 36.02 3.15
C VAL A 51 8.34 35.18 3.98
N GLY A 52 7.43 35.82 4.72
CA GLY A 52 6.40 35.16 5.50
C GLY A 52 5.46 34.30 4.63
N VAL A 53 5.03 34.84 3.49
CA VAL A 53 4.19 34.11 2.51
C VAL A 53 4.92 32.88 1.96
N LEU A 54 6.19 33.03 1.58
CA LEU A 54 7.00 31.91 1.06
C LEU A 54 7.17 30.79 2.10
N ILE A 55 7.45 31.14 3.36
CA ILE A 55 7.54 30.16 4.45
C ILE A 55 6.21 29.44 4.65
N SER A 56 5.10 30.20 4.67
CA SER A 56 3.76 29.65 4.88
C SER A 56 3.40 28.65 3.78
N LEU A 57 3.76 28.95 2.53
CA LEU A 57 3.59 28.04 1.40
C LEU A 57 4.41 26.74 1.59
N ILE A 58 5.67 26.83 2.01
CA ILE A 58 6.52 25.65 2.28
C ILE A 58 5.91 24.78 3.38
N VAL A 59 5.42 25.40 4.46
CA VAL A 59 4.77 24.69 5.57
C VAL A 59 3.50 24.00 5.08
N ALA A 60 2.66 24.69 4.30
CA ALA A 60 1.43 24.11 3.74
C ALA A 60 1.71 22.90 2.85
N VAL A 61 2.72 22.99 1.95
CA VAL A 61 3.12 21.87 1.08
C VAL A 61 3.57 20.66 1.91
N ARG A 62 4.31 20.88 3.01
CA ARG A 62 4.71 19.77 3.90
C ARG A 62 3.56 19.18 4.67
N GLN A 63 2.64 20.00 5.19
CA GLN A 63 1.44 19.50 5.87
C GLN A 63 0.60 18.64 4.92
N LEU A 64 0.47 19.02 3.65
CA LEU A 64 -0.19 18.20 2.63
C LEU A 64 0.53 16.86 2.42
N SER A 65 1.87 16.86 2.36
CA SER A 65 2.65 15.63 2.23
C SER A 65 2.50 14.72 3.45
N ASP A 66 2.63 15.26 4.66
CA ASP A 66 2.51 14.51 5.91
C ASP A 66 1.07 13.99 6.07
N SER A 67 0.05 14.80 5.73
CA SER A 67 -1.36 14.40 5.73
C SER A 67 -1.61 13.24 4.75
N LYS A 68 -0.96 13.22 3.59
CA LYS A 68 -1.04 12.12 2.63
C LYS A 68 -0.44 10.83 3.21
N GLU A 69 0.72 10.92 3.85
CA GLU A 69 1.40 9.77 4.47
C GLU A 69 0.56 9.20 5.64
N ILE A 70 0.01 10.06 6.50
CA ILE A 70 -0.90 9.67 7.59
C ILE A 70 -2.16 9.00 7.02
N SER A 71 -2.80 9.61 6.02
CA SER A 71 -4.00 9.04 5.41
C SER A 71 -3.75 7.65 4.82
N ARG A 72 -2.58 7.43 4.20
CA ARG A 72 -2.17 6.10 3.71
C ARG A 72 -2.00 5.12 4.85
N ALA A 73 -1.33 5.51 5.94
CA ALA A 73 -1.13 4.65 7.10
C ALA A 73 -2.44 4.27 7.80
N SER A 74 -3.38 5.22 7.94
CA SER A 74 -4.71 4.95 8.53
C SER A 74 -5.53 4.02 7.64
N PHE A 75 -5.55 4.27 6.32
CA PHE A 75 -6.21 3.38 5.35
C PHE A 75 -5.62 1.97 5.40
N VAL A 76 -4.29 1.92 5.43
CA VAL A 76 -3.42 0.88 5.97
C VAL A 76 -4.02 -0.07 6.98
N THR A 77 -4.03 0.48 8.19
CA THR A 77 -4.50 -0.15 9.40
C THR A 77 -5.96 -0.57 9.28
N GLU A 78 -6.80 0.25 8.67
CA GLU A 78 -8.23 -0.02 8.51
C GLU A 78 -8.50 -1.21 7.59
N LEU A 79 -7.77 -1.33 6.48
CA LEU A 79 -7.84 -2.50 5.60
C LEU A 79 -7.44 -3.78 6.33
N ASN A 80 -6.31 -3.74 7.06
CA ASN A 80 -5.87 -4.90 7.82
C ASN A 80 -6.86 -5.25 8.94
N ARG A 81 -7.40 -4.25 9.64
CA ARG A 81 -8.42 -4.41 10.67
C ARG A 81 -9.69 -5.06 10.10
N THR A 82 -10.17 -4.58 8.95
CA THR A 82 -11.31 -5.16 8.23
C THR A 82 -11.09 -6.63 7.90
N PHE A 83 -9.87 -7.02 7.55
CA PHE A 83 -9.53 -8.42 7.32
C PHE A 83 -9.50 -9.23 8.63
N THR A 84 -8.78 -8.75 9.65
CA THR A 84 -8.51 -9.51 10.88
C THR A 84 -9.68 -9.59 11.84
N GLU A 85 -10.59 -8.61 11.82
CA GLU A 85 -11.81 -8.65 12.63
C GLU A 85 -12.93 -9.47 11.97
N ASN A 86 -12.83 -9.72 10.66
CA ASN A 86 -13.77 -10.60 9.99
C ASN A 86 -13.46 -12.06 10.35
N LYS A 87 -14.32 -12.63 11.20
CA LYS A 87 -14.19 -14.00 11.70
C LYS A 87 -14.09 -15.04 10.58
N ASP A 88 -14.93 -14.94 9.56
CA ASP A 88 -14.96 -15.89 8.44
C ASP A 88 -13.63 -15.84 7.66
N ASN A 89 -13.07 -14.64 7.46
CA ASN A 89 -11.79 -14.48 6.78
C ASN A 89 -10.65 -15.11 7.59
N MET A 90 -10.63 -14.84 8.90
CA MET A 90 -9.59 -15.39 9.78
C MET A 90 -9.70 -16.91 9.93
N GLU A 91 -10.90 -17.47 10.03
CA GLU A 91 -11.11 -18.92 10.08
C GLU A 91 -10.62 -19.62 8.81
N LEU A 92 -10.95 -19.06 7.63
CA LEU A 92 -10.45 -19.61 6.37
C LEU A 92 -8.92 -19.47 6.25
N TYR A 93 -8.37 -18.32 6.61
CA TYR A 93 -6.92 -18.10 6.63
C TYR A 93 -6.20 -19.11 7.53
N THR A 94 -6.65 -19.27 8.77
CA THR A 94 -6.07 -20.23 9.73
C THR A 94 -6.16 -21.66 9.20
N ALA A 95 -7.30 -22.07 8.64
CA ALA A 95 -7.45 -23.42 8.09
C ALA A 95 -6.55 -23.67 6.87
N LEU A 96 -6.33 -22.65 6.03
CA LEU A 96 -5.39 -22.72 4.92
C LEU A 96 -3.93 -22.78 5.41
N GLN A 97 -3.61 -22.04 6.48
CA GLN A 97 -2.29 -22.05 7.12
C GLN A 97 -2.00 -23.42 7.74
N ASP A 98 -2.91 -23.95 8.55
CA ASP A 98 -2.78 -25.25 9.19
C ASP A 98 -2.65 -26.38 8.15
N CYS A 99 -3.38 -26.26 7.04
CA CYS A 99 -3.25 -27.13 5.89
C CYS A 99 -1.85 -27.08 5.26
N LEU A 100 -1.22 -25.90 5.18
CA LEU A 100 0.15 -25.77 4.66
C LEU A 100 1.18 -26.32 5.67
N ASP A 101 1.04 -25.96 6.94
CA ASP A 101 1.98 -26.34 8.01
C ASP A 101 1.98 -27.85 8.26
N SER A 102 0.79 -28.47 8.27
CA SER A 102 0.67 -29.93 8.39
C SER A 102 1.31 -30.70 7.24
N LYS A 103 1.41 -30.10 6.04
CA LYS A 103 2.18 -30.66 4.92
C LYS A 103 3.67 -30.49 5.13
N CYS A 104 4.11 -29.30 5.52
CA CYS A 104 5.53 -29.00 5.70
C CYS A 104 6.15 -29.71 6.91
N ALA A 105 5.37 -30.04 7.94
CA ALA A 105 5.82 -30.78 9.12
C ALA A 105 6.07 -32.28 8.87
N LYS A 106 5.42 -32.88 7.87
CA LYS A 106 5.47 -34.34 7.65
C LYS A 106 6.62 -34.81 6.77
N GLU A 107 7.13 -33.99 5.86
CA GLU A 107 8.06 -34.49 4.83
C GLU A 107 9.39 -33.74 4.71
N ASN A 108 9.66 -32.67 5.47
CA ASN A 108 10.80 -31.73 5.26
C ASN A 108 10.89 -31.13 3.83
N ASN A 109 10.06 -31.61 2.91
CA ASN A 109 9.74 -31.11 1.60
C ASN A 109 8.23 -30.88 1.60
N CYS A 110 7.80 -29.65 1.33
CA CYS A 110 6.39 -29.33 1.24
C CYS A 110 5.88 -29.79 -0.15
N THR A 111 5.77 -31.10 -0.37
CA THR A 111 5.39 -31.75 -1.63
C THR A 111 3.86 -31.75 -1.87
N GLU A 112 3.46 -31.82 -3.14
CA GLU A 112 2.17 -31.33 -3.65
C GLU A 112 0.95 -32.24 -3.42
N GLU A 113 1.10 -33.44 -2.87
CA GLU A 113 0.14 -34.52 -3.16
C GLU A 113 -1.02 -34.69 -2.16
N THR A 114 -0.92 -34.17 -0.94
CA THR A 114 -2.01 -34.37 0.04
C THR A 114 -3.08 -33.29 -0.08
N GLU A 115 -4.29 -33.68 -0.49
CA GLU A 115 -5.46 -32.81 -0.47
C GLU A 115 -5.87 -32.48 0.97
N CYS A 116 -6.03 -31.20 1.30
CA CYS A 116 -6.61 -30.79 2.57
C CYS A 116 -8.12 -30.90 2.46
N ASN A 117 -8.73 -31.74 3.30
CA ASN A 117 -10.17 -31.86 3.39
C ASN A 117 -10.77 -30.69 4.18
N LEU A 118 -10.74 -29.50 3.60
CA LEU A 118 -11.32 -28.30 4.17
C LEU A 118 -12.81 -28.24 3.83
N LYS A 119 -13.63 -27.85 4.81
CA LYS A 119 -15.08 -27.69 4.63
C LYS A 119 -15.48 -26.28 5.04
N PHE A 120 -15.66 -25.41 4.04
CA PHE A 120 -16.16 -24.06 4.22
C PHE A 120 -17.37 -23.80 3.31
N PRO A 121 -18.35 -23.00 3.75
CA PRO A 121 -19.40 -22.52 2.87
C PRO A 121 -18.79 -21.77 1.68
N LYS A 122 -19.33 -22.00 0.47
CA LYS A 122 -18.87 -21.30 -0.75
C LYS A 122 -18.92 -19.78 -0.60
N VAL A 123 -19.84 -19.24 0.20
CA VAL A 123 -19.94 -17.79 0.46
C VAL A 123 -18.73 -17.24 1.21
N VAL A 124 -18.17 -18.00 2.16
CA VAL A 124 -16.98 -17.59 2.92
C VAL A 124 -15.77 -17.47 2.00
N VAL A 125 -15.56 -18.46 1.13
CA VAL A 125 -14.47 -18.42 0.14
C VAL A 125 -14.66 -17.26 -0.84
N SER A 126 -15.90 -17.00 -1.27
CA SER A 126 -16.22 -15.84 -2.11
C SER A 126 -15.89 -14.52 -1.43
N ASN A 127 -16.32 -14.31 -0.18
CA ASN A 127 -16.08 -13.07 0.56
C ASN A 127 -14.59 -12.82 0.77
N TYR A 128 -13.82 -13.89 1.06
CA TYR A 128 -12.37 -13.82 1.18
C TYR A 128 -11.72 -13.36 -0.14
N LEU A 129 -12.14 -13.90 -1.28
CA LEU A 129 -11.65 -13.46 -2.59
C LEU A 129 -12.09 -12.02 -2.89
N THR A 130 -13.34 -11.65 -2.65
CA THR A 130 -13.86 -10.29 -2.88
C THR A 130 -13.11 -9.22 -2.07
N PHE A 131 -12.59 -9.56 -0.87
CA PHE A 131 -11.69 -8.68 -0.14
C PHE A 131 -10.43 -8.34 -0.97
N PHE A 132 -9.80 -9.34 -1.59
CA PHE A 132 -8.64 -9.12 -2.45
C PHE A 132 -8.98 -8.49 -3.80
N GLU A 133 -10.18 -8.73 -4.34
CA GLU A 133 -10.65 -7.97 -5.51
C GLU A 133 -10.77 -6.48 -5.19
N THR A 134 -11.23 -6.13 -3.99
CA THR A 134 -11.27 -4.74 -3.53
C THR A 134 -9.87 -4.14 -3.46
N ILE A 135 -8.89 -4.90 -2.95
CA ILE A 135 -7.47 -4.50 -2.98
C ILE A 135 -6.98 -4.24 -4.41
N TYR A 136 -7.30 -5.14 -5.36
CA TYR A 136 -6.92 -4.96 -6.75
C TYR A 136 -7.46 -3.66 -7.35
N LEU A 137 -8.75 -3.37 -7.11
CA LEU A 137 -9.36 -2.14 -7.60
C LEU A 137 -8.73 -0.88 -6.99
N LEU A 138 -8.34 -0.94 -5.71
CA LEU A 138 -7.66 0.17 -5.03
C LEU A 138 -6.25 0.39 -5.57
N GLU A 139 -5.52 -0.68 -5.83
CA GLU A 139 -4.18 -0.63 -6.42
C GLU A 139 -4.24 -0.06 -7.83
N LYS A 140 -5.15 -0.58 -8.65
CA LYS A 140 -5.37 -0.13 -10.03
C LYS A 140 -5.73 1.35 -10.15
N ASN A 141 -6.48 1.88 -9.19
CA ASN A 141 -6.84 3.29 -9.15
C ASN A 141 -5.74 4.20 -8.53
N GLY A 142 -4.58 3.64 -8.18
CA GLY A 142 -3.46 4.37 -7.59
C GLY A 142 -3.67 4.82 -6.13
N ALA A 143 -4.69 4.27 -5.45
CA ALA A 143 -4.96 4.57 -4.05
C ALA A 143 -3.95 3.88 -3.11
N ILE A 144 -3.50 2.68 -3.49
CA ILE A 144 -2.46 1.91 -2.82
C ILE A 144 -1.45 1.39 -3.86
N ASP A 145 -0.25 1.04 -3.42
CA ASP A 145 0.79 0.44 -4.27
C ASP A 145 1.17 -0.96 -3.76
N PHE A 146 1.76 -1.77 -4.65
CA PHE A 146 2.25 -3.09 -4.29
C PHE A 146 3.35 -3.06 -3.21
N GLU A 147 4.04 -1.95 -3.01
CA GLU A 147 5.00 -1.80 -1.92
C GLU A 147 4.34 -1.90 -0.56
N MET A 148 3.23 -1.19 -0.38
CA MET A 148 2.44 -1.28 0.84
C MET A 148 1.71 -2.62 0.98
N LEU A 149 1.19 -3.17 -0.11
CA LEU A 149 0.43 -4.42 -0.09
C LEU A 149 1.31 -5.63 0.23
N ASP A 150 2.53 -5.69 -0.32
CA ASP A 150 3.37 -6.90 -0.28
C ASP A 150 3.68 -7.34 1.16
N ASP A 151 4.05 -6.40 2.02
CA ASP A 151 4.43 -6.72 3.41
C ASP A 151 3.24 -7.14 4.29
N LEU A 152 2.02 -6.74 3.93
CA LEU A 152 0.82 -6.99 4.75
C LEU A 152 -0.02 -8.15 4.26
N PHE A 153 -0.17 -8.27 2.94
CA PHE A 153 -1.24 -9.06 2.35
C PHE A 153 -0.74 -10.13 1.40
N ALA A 154 0.50 -10.03 0.87
CA ALA A 154 0.97 -10.99 -0.14
C ALA A 154 0.88 -12.43 0.36
N TYR A 155 1.40 -12.70 1.57
CA TYR A 155 1.38 -14.05 2.11
C TYR A 155 -0.05 -14.62 2.19
N ARG A 156 -1.00 -13.85 2.74
CA ARG A 156 -2.41 -14.23 2.90
C ARG A 156 -3.12 -14.42 1.56
N PHE A 157 -2.81 -13.57 0.59
CA PHE A 157 -3.33 -13.62 -0.76
C PHE A 157 -2.86 -14.89 -1.48
N PHE A 158 -1.53 -15.06 -1.60
CA PHE A 158 -0.92 -16.17 -2.31
C PHE A 158 -1.23 -17.52 -1.65
N LEU A 159 -1.30 -17.58 -0.31
CA LEU A 159 -1.77 -18.77 0.40
C LEU A 159 -3.17 -19.20 -0.05
N ALA A 160 -4.08 -18.25 -0.26
CA ALA A 160 -5.44 -18.54 -0.70
C ALA A 160 -5.52 -18.88 -2.18
N VAL A 161 -4.98 -18.05 -3.07
CA VAL A 161 -5.14 -18.26 -4.52
C VAL A 161 -4.35 -19.45 -5.04
N HIS A 162 -3.27 -19.85 -4.37
CA HIS A 162 -2.49 -21.04 -4.69
C HIS A 162 -2.91 -22.29 -3.88
N SER A 163 -4.01 -22.21 -3.13
CA SER A 163 -4.59 -23.36 -2.47
C SER A 163 -5.45 -24.17 -3.43
N LYS A 164 -5.16 -25.47 -3.59
CA LYS A 164 -6.00 -26.41 -4.36
C LYS A 164 -7.47 -26.35 -3.94
N PHE A 165 -7.75 -26.19 -2.65
CA PHE A 165 -9.12 -26.07 -2.14
C PHE A 165 -9.86 -24.85 -2.71
N VAL A 166 -9.27 -23.66 -2.59
CA VAL A 166 -9.88 -22.41 -3.09
C VAL A 166 -10.06 -22.48 -4.61
N GLN A 167 -9.07 -23.05 -5.30
CA GLN A 167 -9.12 -23.24 -6.74
C GLN A 167 -10.27 -24.16 -7.17
N GLN A 168 -10.41 -25.34 -6.54
CA GLN A 168 -11.46 -26.29 -6.86
C GLN A 168 -12.86 -25.76 -6.50
N VAL A 169 -13.00 -24.99 -5.42
CA VAL A 169 -14.31 -24.51 -4.95
C VAL A 169 -14.79 -23.26 -5.71
N LYS A 170 -13.89 -22.38 -6.15
CA LYS A 170 -14.24 -21.08 -6.77
C LYS A 170 -13.51 -20.75 -8.07
N LEU A 171 -12.17 -20.73 -8.07
CA LEU A 171 -11.42 -20.13 -9.18
C LEU A 171 -11.49 -20.97 -10.47
N LYS A 172 -11.55 -22.30 -10.36
CA LYS A 172 -11.68 -23.21 -11.51
C LYS A 172 -13.12 -23.35 -12.01
N PRO A 173 -14.15 -23.47 -11.15
CA PRO A 173 -15.54 -23.55 -11.63
C PRO A 173 -16.08 -22.25 -12.22
N GLN A 174 -15.61 -21.10 -11.75
CA GLN A 174 -16.16 -19.78 -12.12
C GLN A 174 -15.04 -18.75 -12.39
N PRO A 175 -14.10 -19.02 -13.32
CA PRO A 175 -12.93 -18.17 -13.51
C PRO A 175 -13.29 -16.75 -13.93
N GLU A 176 -14.33 -16.57 -14.75
CA GLU A 176 -14.76 -15.26 -15.25
C GLU A 176 -15.23 -14.32 -14.12
N ASN A 177 -15.88 -14.88 -13.10
CA ASN A 177 -16.36 -14.10 -11.94
C ASN A 177 -15.22 -13.57 -11.08
N PHE A 178 -14.02 -14.13 -11.21
CA PHE A 178 -12.84 -13.79 -10.41
C PHE A 178 -11.69 -13.26 -11.26
N LYS A 179 -11.98 -12.70 -12.45
CA LYS A 179 -10.96 -12.14 -13.36
C LYS A 179 -9.98 -11.20 -12.63
N ASN A 180 -10.47 -10.37 -11.71
CA ASN A 180 -9.65 -9.45 -10.92
C ASN A 180 -8.61 -10.18 -10.04
N ILE A 181 -8.94 -11.37 -9.53
CA ILE A 181 -7.99 -12.21 -8.78
C ILE A 181 -6.87 -12.71 -9.67
N PHE A 182 -7.18 -13.14 -10.91
CA PHE A 182 -6.16 -13.55 -11.88
C PHE A 182 -5.26 -12.37 -12.29
N CYS A 183 -5.83 -11.18 -12.52
CA CYS A 183 -5.06 -9.97 -12.77
C CYS A 183 -4.13 -9.64 -11.59
N LEU A 184 -4.68 -9.62 -10.37
CA LEU A 184 -3.94 -9.30 -9.15
C LEU A 184 -2.78 -10.27 -8.92
N GLU A 185 -3.01 -11.59 -9.10
CA GLU A 185 -1.95 -12.58 -8.99
C GLU A 185 -0.81 -12.33 -9.98
N TYR A 186 -1.13 -12.14 -11.25
CA TYR A 186 -0.13 -11.89 -12.28
C TYR A 186 0.69 -10.63 -12.01
N GLU A 187 0.02 -9.50 -11.77
CA GLU A 187 0.69 -8.21 -11.59
C GLU A 187 1.52 -8.18 -10.31
N TRP A 188 1.01 -8.76 -9.21
CA TRP A 188 1.75 -8.84 -7.96
C TRP A 188 2.96 -9.76 -8.08
N MET A 189 2.85 -10.88 -8.79
CA MET A 189 3.99 -11.74 -9.09
C MET A 189 5.03 -11.03 -9.95
N MET A 190 4.62 -10.26 -10.96
CA MET A 190 5.52 -9.46 -11.79
C MET A 190 6.23 -8.37 -10.98
N TYR A 191 5.49 -7.64 -10.15
CA TYR A 191 6.05 -6.67 -9.20
C TYR A 191 7.11 -7.34 -8.30
N ARG A 192 6.78 -8.47 -7.69
CA ARG A 192 7.73 -9.20 -6.85
C ARG A 192 8.92 -9.66 -7.64
N LYS A 193 8.75 -10.26 -8.82
CA LYS A 193 9.86 -10.69 -9.69
C LYS A 193 10.81 -9.54 -10.02
N ASN A 194 10.28 -8.35 -10.30
CA ASN A 194 11.07 -7.16 -10.60
C ASN A 194 11.74 -6.56 -9.36
N LYS A 195 11.17 -6.76 -8.17
CA LYS A 195 11.71 -6.27 -6.89
C LYS A 195 12.58 -7.30 -6.13
N ALA A 196 12.64 -8.57 -6.56
CA ALA A 196 13.09 -9.67 -5.70
C ALA A 196 14.39 -10.36 -6.14
N GLY A 197 15.39 -10.27 -5.25
CA GLY A 197 15.98 -11.47 -4.62
C GLY A 197 15.11 -12.07 -3.50
N LYS A 198 13.90 -11.54 -3.23
CA LYS A 198 12.90 -12.06 -2.26
C LYS A 198 12.16 -13.35 -2.68
N ASN A 199 12.50 -13.99 -3.81
CA ASN A 199 11.75 -15.12 -4.38
C ASN A 199 12.53 -16.45 -4.38
N ASP A 200 13.69 -16.54 -3.75
CA ASP A 200 14.57 -17.72 -3.94
C ASP A 200 14.24 -18.92 -3.06
N ALA A 201 13.33 -18.78 -2.08
CA ALA A 201 12.84 -19.92 -1.32
C ALA A 201 11.94 -20.81 -2.21
N GLU A 202 12.50 -21.94 -2.66
CA GLU A 202 11.87 -22.96 -3.51
C GLU A 202 10.56 -23.50 -2.91
N ASN A 203 10.39 -23.44 -1.59
CA ASN A 203 9.21 -23.89 -0.85
C ASN A 203 8.17 -22.82 -0.49
N SER A 204 8.27 -21.61 -1.03
CA SER A 204 7.33 -20.54 -0.70
C SER A 204 5.96 -20.69 -1.37
N VAL A 205 4.91 -20.13 -0.74
CA VAL A 205 3.55 -20.06 -1.31
C VAL A 205 3.51 -19.38 -2.68
N TYR A 206 4.54 -18.63 -3.06
CA TYR A 206 4.62 -17.83 -4.28
C TYR A 206 4.96 -18.62 -5.54
N LYS A 207 5.47 -19.85 -5.41
CA LYS A 207 5.90 -20.69 -6.55
C LYS A 207 4.95 -21.83 -6.89
N LYS A 208 4.04 -22.18 -5.99
CA LYS A 208 3.21 -23.39 -6.06
C LYS A 208 1.84 -23.10 -6.63
N ASN A 209 1.24 -24.07 -7.34
CA ASN A 209 -0.13 -24.03 -7.87
C ASN A 209 -0.56 -22.66 -8.45
N LYS A 210 0.30 -22.03 -9.26
CA LYS A 210 -0.02 -20.72 -9.85
C LYS A 210 -1.31 -20.78 -10.66
N LEU A 211 -2.01 -19.64 -10.76
CA LEU A 211 -3.28 -19.60 -11.45
C LEU A 211 -3.14 -19.87 -12.96
N GLU A 212 -2.01 -19.51 -13.56
CA GLU A 212 -1.68 -19.86 -14.95
C GLU A 212 -1.74 -21.37 -15.21
N ASN A 213 -1.42 -22.20 -14.21
CA ASN A 213 -1.38 -23.66 -14.31
C ASN A 213 -2.76 -24.31 -14.17
N LEU A 214 -3.79 -23.56 -13.76
CA LEU A 214 -5.16 -24.08 -13.65
C LEU A 214 -5.85 -24.27 -15.00
N LEU A 215 -5.28 -23.68 -16.04
CA LEU A 215 -5.87 -23.55 -17.36
C LEU A 215 -5.44 -24.75 -18.20
N VAL A 216 -6.28 -25.78 -18.19
CA VAL A 216 -5.96 -27.08 -18.81
C VAL A 216 -6.24 -27.06 -20.31
N THR A 217 -7.26 -26.30 -20.73
CA THR A 217 -7.68 -26.20 -22.14
C THR A 217 -7.04 -25.00 -22.84
N GLU A 218 -6.85 -25.10 -24.16
CA GLU A 218 -6.32 -23.98 -24.96
C GLU A 218 -7.23 -22.75 -24.92
N GLU A 219 -8.55 -22.94 -24.87
CA GLU A 219 -9.53 -21.86 -24.71
C GLU A 219 -9.34 -21.10 -23.38
N GLN A 220 -9.12 -21.82 -22.28
CA GLN A 220 -8.86 -21.21 -20.97
C GLN A 220 -7.53 -20.45 -20.95
N LYS A 221 -6.49 -20.97 -21.61
CA LYS A 221 -5.19 -20.29 -21.75
C LYS A 221 -5.31 -19.02 -22.59
N GLU A 222 -6.07 -19.06 -23.68
CA GLU A 222 -6.32 -17.89 -24.52
C GLU A 222 -7.11 -16.82 -23.77
N MET A 223 -8.15 -17.23 -23.03
CA MET A 223 -8.93 -16.35 -22.15
C MET A 223 -8.06 -15.66 -21.10
N TYR A 224 -7.19 -16.40 -20.40
CA TYR A 224 -6.26 -15.82 -19.44
C TYR A 224 -5.26 -14.87 -20.11
N SER A 225 -4.69 -15.26 -21.24
CA SER A 225 -3.78 -14.38 -22.01
C SER A 225 -4.47 -13.06 -22.39
N LYS A 226 -5.74 -13.12 -22.80
CA LYS A 226 -6.57 -11.95 -23.08
C LYS A 226 -6.76 -11.11 -21.82
N TRP A 227 -7.13 -11.70 -20.68
CA TRP A 227 -7.26 -10.97 -19.42
C TRP A 227 -5.97 -10.28 -19.03
N ILE A 228 -4.84 -10.97 -19.02
CA ILE A 228 -3.55 -10.39 -18.65
C ILE A 228 -3.16 -9.18 -19.53
N LYS A 229 -3.55 -9.18 -20.82
CA LYS A 229 -3.40 -8.01 -21.70
C LYS A 229 -4.33 -6.87 -21.29
N GLU A 230 -5.58 -7.17 -20.95
CA GLU A 230 -6.57 -6.18 -20.49
C GLU A 230 -6.22 -5.60 -19.11
N CYS A 231 -5.65 -6.40 -18.20
CA CYS A 231 -5.24 -5.94 -16.87
C CYS A 231 -4.21 -4.79 -16.99
N ARG A 232 -3.26 -4.92 -17.93
CA ARG A 232 -2.15 -3.98 -18.18
C ARG A 232 -2.50 -2.66 -18.89
N ASN A 233 -3.68 -2.54 -19.50
CA ASN A 233 -4.01 -1.44 -20.42
C ASN A 233 -4.89 -0.33 -19.81
N PHE A 234 -5.01 -0.26 -18.49
CA PHE A 234 -5.73 0.78 -17.75
C PHE A 234 -4.87 1.26 -16.59
#